data_AF-A0A1F6RA52-F1
#
_entry.id   AF-A0A1F6RA52-F1
#
_cell.length_a   1.000
_cell.length_b   1.000
_cell.length_c   1.000
_cell.angle_alpha   90.00
_cell.angle_beta   90.00
_cell.angle_gamma   90.00
#
_symmetry.space_group_name_H-M   'P 1'
#
loop_
_entity.id
_entity.type
_entity.pdbx_description
1 polymer ?
#
loop_
_entity_poly.entity_id
_entity_poly.type
_entity_poly.pdbx_seq_one_letter_code
_entity_poly.pdbx_strand_id
1 'polypeptide(L)' 'MIAIIIFIAYFIFVAAYLLTSFFIVYHLASYSINPELRIVTLSLFILVSGGLLFSNLVLFFSMNWDAIMSGINF' A
#
# COMPACT_ATOMS: atom_id res chain seq x y z
N MET A 1 23.26 6.09 4.54
CA MET A 1 23.11 4.62 4.40
C MET A 1 21.79 4.12 4.97
N ILE A 2 21.44 4.47 6.22
CA ILE A 2 20.17 4.08 6.87
C ILE A 2 18.93 4.55 6.09
N ALA A 3 18.91 5.80 5.61
CA ALA A 3 17.81 6.30 4.78
C ALA A 3 17.53 5.40 3.57
N ILE A 4 18.56 5.03 2.82
CA ILE A 4 18.44 4.16 1.64
C ILE A 4 17.82 2.81 2.02
N ILE A 5 18.21 2.22 3.15
CA ILE A 5 17.63 0.96 3.65
C ILE A 5 16.13 1.14 3.94
N ILE A 6 15.73 2.24 4.58
CA ILE A 6 14.32 2.54 4.87
C ILE A 6 13.52 2.71 3.57
N PHE A 7 14.05 3.45 2.58
CA PHE A 7 13.40 3.60 1.28
C PHE A 7 13.24 2.26 0.56
N ILE A 8 14.26 1.40 0.57
CA ILE A 8 14.19 0.05 -0.03
C ILE A 8 13.14 -0.80 0.70
N ALA A 9 13.16 -0.82 2.03
CA ALA A 9 12.18 -1.57 2.82
C ALA A 9 10.74 -1.09 2.54
N TYR A 10 10.54 0.22 2.45
CA TYR A 10 9.24 0.80 2.12
C TYR A 10 8.81 0.45 0.69
N PHE A 11 9.72 0.48 -0.28
CA PHE A 11 9.44 0.04 -1.64
C PHE A 11 9.01 -1.43 -1.70
N ILE A 12 9.71 -2.32 -0.98
CA ILE A 12 9.34 -3.75 -0.89
C ILE A 12 7.95 -3.90 -0.27
N PHE A 13 7.63 -3.13 0.79
CA PHE A 13 6.31 -3.15 1.41
C PHE A 13 5.19 -2.73 0.43
N VAL A 14 5.40 -1.64 -0.32
CA VAL A 14 4.46 -1.17 -1.35
C VAL A 14 4.30 -2.22 -2.46
N ALA A 15 5.38 -2.82 -2.92
CA ALA A 15 5.34 -3.87 -3.95
C ALA A 15 4.57 -5.11 -3.47
N ALA A 16 4.82 -5.56 -2.24
CA ALA A 16 4.09 -6.68 -1.63
C ALA A 16 2.61 -6.36 -1.48
N TYR A 17 2.27 -5.15 -1.03
CA TYR A 17 0.88 -4.69 -0.91
C TYR A 17 0.16 -4.72 -2.26
N LEU A 18 0.80 -4.24 -3.33
CA LEU A 18 0.24 -4.27 -4.68
C LEU A 18 0.02 -5.71 -5.16
N LEU A 19 1.01 -6.59 -4.99
CA LEU A 19 0.91 -7.99 -5.37
C LEU A 19 -0.24 -8.70 -4.65
N THR A 20 -0.34 -8.53 -3.33
CA THR A 20 -1.45 -9.07 -2.53
C THR A 20 -2.79 -8.48 -2.97
N SER A 21 -2.85 -7.18 -3.26
CA SER A 21 -4.07 -6.53 -3.73
C SER A 21 -4.53 -7.09 -5.08
N PHE A 22 -3.61 -7.33 -6.03
CA PHE A 22 -3.92 -7.98 -7.29
C PHE A 22 -4.47 -9.39 -7.09
N PHE A 23 -3.86 -10.17 -6.21
CA PHE A 23 -4.34 -11.52 -5.89
C PHE A 23 -5.76 -11.49 -5.30
N ILE A 24 -6.05 -10.56 -4.38
CA ILE A 24 -7.38 -10.42 -3.78
C ILE A 24 -8.42 -10.01 -4.83
N VAL A 25 -8.11 -9.02 -5.68
CA VAL A 25 -9.01 -8.60 -6.77
C VAL A 25 -9.30 -9.76 -7.72
N TYR A 26 -8.27 -10.49 -8.13
CA TYR A 26 -8.43 -11.70 -8.95
C TYR A 26 -9.36 -12.72 -8.26
N HIS A 27 -9.10 -13.01 -6.98
CA HIS A 27 -9.90 -13.98 -6.24
C HIS A 27 -11.37 -13.56 -6.12
N LEU A 28 -11.63 -12.30 -5.78
CA LEU A 28 -12.99 -11.75 -5.68
C LEU A 28 -13.70 -11.74 -7.04
N ALA A 29 -12.98 -11.39 -8.12
CA ALA A 29 -13.56 -11.34 -9.46
C ALA A 29 -13.92 -12.74 -9.99
N SER A 30 -13.06 -13.73 -9.74
CA SER A 30 -13.18 -15.08 -10.28
C SER A 30 -14.02 -16.04 -9.43
N TYR A 31 -14.06 -15.87 -8.10
CA TYR A 31 -14.67 -16.85 -7.20
C TYR A 31 -15.87 -16.32 -6.39
N SER A 32 -16.38 -15.12 -6.67
CA SER A 32 -17.61 -14.65 -6.00
C SER A 32 -18.84 -15.44 -6.46
N ILE A 33 -19.53 -16.05 -5.49
CA ILE A 33 -20.76 -16.83 -5.71
C ILE A 33 -21.95 -15.93 -6.10
N ASN A 34 -21.98 -14.69 -5.58
CA ASN A 34 -23.04 -13.72 -5.87
C ASN A 34 -22.49 -12.59 -6.77
N PRO A 35 -23.05 -12.39 -7.98
CA PRO A 35 -22.56 -11.41 -8.95
C PRO A 35 -22.82 -9.95 -8.56
N GLU A 36 -23.89 -9.67 -7.79
CA GLU A 36 -24.20 -8.31 -7.33
C GLU A 36 -23.27 -7.90 -6.19
N LEU A 37 -23.09 -8.80 -5.21
CA LEU A 37 -22.14 -8.58 -4.10
C LEU A 37 -20.70 -8.49 -4.59
N ARG A 38 -20.36 -9.16 -5.70
CA ARG A 38 -19.03 -9.08 -6.32
C ARG A 38 -18.67 -7.64 -6.69
N ILE A 39 -19.56 -6.93 -7.38
CA ILE A 39 -19.29 -5.57 -7.86
C ILE A 39 -19.09 -4.64 -6.67
N VAL A 40 -20.02 -4.69 -5.70
CA VAL A 40 -19.94 -3.86 -4.49
C VAL A 40 -18.63 -4.11 -3.75
N THR A 41 -18.29 -5.37 -3.50
CA THR A 41 -17.08 -5.75 -2.75
C THR A 41 -15.80 -5.38 -3.48
N LEU A 42 -15.73 -5.57 -4.80
CA LEU A 42 -14.59 -5.14 -5.61
C LEU A 42 -14.40 -3.62 -5.58
N SER A 43 -15.48 -2.86 -5.78
CA SER A 43 -15.42 -1.40 -5.73
C SER A 43 -14.98 -0.91 -4.35
N LEU A 44 -15.53 -1.48 -3.27
CA LEU A 44 -15.15 -1.15 -1.90
C LEU A 44 -13.67 -1.48 -1.64
N PHE A 45 -13.23 -2.67 -2.03
CA PHE A 45 -11.84 -3.09 -1.86
C PHE A 45 -10.89 -2.15 -2.60
N ILE A 46 -11.12 -1.88 -3.89
CA ILE A 46 -10.25 -1.02 -4.71
C ILE A 46 -10.19 0.41 -4.14
N LEU A 47 -11.34 1.01 -3.81
CA LEU A 47 -11.38 2.38 -3.30
C LEU A 47 -10.70 2.50 -1.94
N VAL A 48 -10.99 1.60 -1.00
CA VAL A 48 -10.40 1.65 0.34
C VAL A 48 -8.92 1.30 0.29
N SER A 49 -8.54 0.21 -0.36
CA SER A 49 -7.13 -0.21 -0.44
C SER A 49 -6.27 0.80 -1.21
N GLY A 50 -6.77 1.33 -2.32
CA GLY A 50 -6.10 2.35 -3.12
C GLY A 50 -5.99 3.67 -2.37
N GLY A 51 -7.06 4.10 -1.70
CA GLY A 51 -7.06 5.31 -0.87
C GLY A 51 -6.08 5.22 0.30
N LEU A 52 -6.02 4.08 0.98
CA LEU A 52 -5.08 3.84 2.06
C LEU A 52 -3.63 3.83 1.56
N LEU A 53 -3.34 3.14 0.45
CA LEU A 53 -2.00 3.12 -0.13
C LEU A 53 -1.57 4.51 -0.57
N PHE A 54 -2.43 5.24 -1.28
CA PHE A 54 -2.15 6.62 -1.72
C PHE A 54 -1.89 7.55 -0.54
N SER A 55 -2.76 7.51 0.48
CA SER A 55 -2.59 8.32 1.68
C SER A 55 -1.28 7.99 2.41
N ASN A 56 -0.92 6.71 2.49
CA ASN A 56 0.33 6.27 3.10
C ASN A 56 1.55 6.76 2.32
N LEU A 57 1.52 6.71 0.99
CA LEU A 57 2.57 7.26 0.12
C LEU A 57 2.74 8.76 0.35
N VAL A 58 1.64 9.53 0.35
CA VAL A 58 1.68 10.97 0.61
C VAL A 58 2.30 11.25 1.98
N LEU A 59 1.86 10.56 3.02
CA LEU A 59 2.41 10.71 4.37
C LEU A 59 3.90 10.40 4.41
N PHE A 60 4.32 9.28 3.81
CA PHE A 60 5.72 8.87 3.79
C PHE A 60 6.63 9.89 3.10
N PHE A 61 6.22 10.42 1.95
CA PHE A 61 7.00 11.43 1.22
C PHE A 61 6.89 12.84 1.83
N SER A 62 5.90 13.10 2.67
CA SER A 62 5.75 14.39 3.38
C SER A 62 6.61 14.51 4.65
N MET A 63 7.20 13.41 5.14
CA MET A 63 8.02 13.42 6.34
C MET A 63 9.29 14.28 6.17
N ASN A 64 9.69 14.96 7.24
CA ASN A 64 10.97 15.67 7.29
C ASN A 64 12.12 14.68 7.51
N TRP A 65 12.60 14.11 6.42
CA TRP A 65 13.66 13.10 6.41
C TRP A 65 14.98 13.61 6.98
N ASP A 66 15.31 14.89 6.79
CA ASP A 66 16.54 15.48 7.32
C ASP A 66 16.51 15.54 8.86
N ALA A 67 15.37 15.94 9.44
CA ALA A 67 15.17 15.94 10.89
C ALA A 67 15.22 14.52 11.48
N ILE A 68 14.63 13.54 10.80
CA ILE A 68 14.64 12.14 11.24
C ILE A 68 16.08 11.57 11.20
N MET A 69 16.82 11.80 10.12
CA MET A 69 18.17 11.26 9.98
C MET A 69 19.18 11.93 10.92
N SER A 70 19.02 13.24 11.17
CA SER A 70 19.88 13.94 12.14
C SER A 70 19.69 13.44 13.58
N GLY A 71 18.49 13.01 13.96
CA GLY A 71 18.23 12.38 15.27
C GLY A 71 18.73 10.94 15.41
N ILE A 72 19.08 10.27 14.31
CA ILE A 72 19.57 8.87 14.29
C ILE A 72 21.10 8.80 14.24
N ASN A 73 21.79 9.89 13.89
CA ASN A 73 23.25 9.98 13.96
C ASN A 73 23.69 10.16 15.43
N PHE A 74 23.86 9.03 16.13
CA PHE A 74 24.64 8.93 17.36
C PHE A 74 26.14 8.83 17.04
#